data_AF-Q89P03-F1
#
_entry.id   AF-Q89P03-F1
#
_cell.length_a   1.000
_cell.length_b   1.000
_cell.length_c   1.000
_cell.angle_alpha   90.00
_cell.angle_beta   90.00
_cell.angle_gamma   90.00
#
_symmetry.space_group_name_H-M   'P 1'
#
loop_
_entity.id
_entity.type
_entity.pdbx_description
1 polymer ?
#
loop_
_entity_poly.entity_id
_entity_poly.type
_entity_poly.pdbx_seq_one_letter_code
_entity_poly.pdbx_strand_id
1 'polypeptide(L)'
;MSVVSRSATNQNIFQKMGDLRFEQTISHQCGVTMNDSVEARAIAEFMAKKPNVTVTYQPALIRIDGEGKLTFKMDEISEILGKEMTAEIFEVNTSTHYGRMVRIDDNTVTLFGNMDEVFEYIE
;
A
#
# COMPACT_ATOMS: atom_id res chain seq x y z
N MET A 1 18.87 16.91 -25.56
CA MET A 1 18.67 15.50 -25.16
C MET A 1 19.89 15.07 -24.36
N SER A 2 19.79 15.04 -23.03
CA SER A 2 20.91 14.86 -22.12
C SER A 2 21.49 13.45 -22.21
N VAL A 3 22.82 13.36 -22.11
CA VAL A 3 23.63 12.14 -22.23
C VAL A 3 23.29 11.08 -21.14
N VAL A 4 22.52 11.49 -20.12
CA VAL A 4 22.07 10.64 -19.00
C VAL A 4 21.05 9.58 -19.44
N SER A 5 20.26 9.82 -20.49
CA SER A 5 19.21 8.86 -20.91
C SER A 5 19.74 7.63 -21.66
N ARG A 6 21.02 7.59 -22.05
CA ARG A 6 21.61 6.48 -22.82
C ARG A 6 22.26 5.39 -21.95
N SER A 7 22.38 5.58 -20.65
CA SER A 7 23.13 4.63 -19.78
C SER A 7 22.26 3.60 -19.05
N ALA A 8 20.93 3.66 -19.18
CA ALA A 8 20.00 2.75 -18.50
C ALA A 8 19.61 1.50 -19.32
N THR A 9 20.19 1.28 -20.49
CA THR A 9 19.75 0.23 -21.43
C THR A 9 20.50 -1.11 -21.28
N ASN A 10 21.49 -1.22 -20.38
CA ASN A 10 22.32 -2.43 -20.24
C ASN A 10 22.52 -2.91 -18.79
N GLN A 11 21.59 -2.63 -17.88
CA GLN A 11 21.51 -3.39 -16.64
C GLN A 11 20.55 -4.55 -16.88
N ASN A 12 21.10 -5.77 -16.90
CA ASN A 12 20.27 -6.98 -16.83
C ASN A 12 19.42 -6.89 -15.56
N ILE A 13 18.19 -6.43 -15.71
CA ILE A 13 17.16 -6.37 -14.66
C ILE A 13 16.82 -7.78 -14.16
N PHE A 14 17.17 -8.80 -14.95
CA PHE A 14 17.06 -10.20 -14.62
C PHE A 14 18.33 -10.67 -13.89
N GLN A 15 18.21 -10.91 -12.58
CA GLN A 15 19.19 -11.72 -11.86
C GLN A 15 19.29 -13.09 -12.53
N LYS A 16 20.51 -13.63 -12.69
CA LYS A 16 20.67 -14.99 -13.20
C LYS A 16 19.97 -15.94 -12.24
N MET A 17 19.25 -16.93 -12.77
CA MET A 17 18.46 -17.87 -11.95
C MET A 17 19.30 -18.57 -10.86
N GLY A 18 20.61 -18.76 -11.10
CA GLY A 18 21.54 -19.35 -10.13
C GLY A 18 21.95 -18.43 -8.97
N ASP A 19 21.67 -17.13 -9.07
CA ASP A 19 21.98 -16.12 -8.03
C ASP A 19 20.74 -15.80 -7.15
N LEU A 20 19.56 -16.36 -7.49
CA LEU A 20 18.34 -16.21 -6.69
C LEU A 20 18.43 -17.08 -5.43
N ARG A 21 18.45 -16.45 -4.26
CA ARG A 21 18.30 -17.14 -2.98
C ARG A 21 16.82 -17.27 -2.65
N PHE A 22 16.34 -18.51 -2.59
CA PHE A 22 15.00 -18.84 -2.13
C PHE A 22 15.03 -18.97 -0.61
N GLU A 23 14.75 -17.88 0.07
CA GLU A 23 14.59 -17.88 1.52
C GLU A 23 13.10 -17.99 1.85
N GLN A 24 12.71 -18.99 2.64
CA GLN A 24 11.34 -19.14 3.14
C GLN A 24 11.12 -18.24 4.37
N THR A 25 11.36 -16.94 4.22
CA THR A 25 11.16 -15.94 5.27
C THR A 25 9.77 -15.31 5.14
N ILE A 26 9.22 -14.88 6.28
CA ILE A 26 7.94 -14.18 6.30
C ILE A 26 8.14 -12.80 5.68
N SER A 27 7.36 -12.48 4.66
CA SER A 27 7.35 -11.12 4.10
C SER A 27 6.56 -10.21 5.04
N HIS A 28 7.21 -9.19 5.59
CA HIS A 28 6.55 -8.14 6.37
C HIS A 28 5.94 -7.04 5.48
N GLN A 29 5.95 -7.22 4.16
CA GLN A 29 5.39 -6.25 3.22
C GLN A 29 3.86 -6.37 3.17
N CYS A 30 3.19 -5.23 3.19
CA CYS A 30 1.76 -5.12 2.95
C CYS A 30 1.47 -3.93 2.05
N GLY A 31 0.33 -3.97 1.36
CA GLY A 31 -0.02 -2.87 0.47
C GLY A 31 -1.40 -3.00 -0.14
N VAL A 32 -1.90 -1.86 -0.60
CA VAL A 32 -3.21 -1.72 -1.24
C VAL A 32 -3.04 -1.03 -2.58
N THR A 33 -3.77 -1.52 -3.58
CA THR A 33 -3.88 -0.89 -4.90
C THR A 33 -5.32 -0.46 -5.10
N MET A 34 -5.49 0.79 -5.50
CA MET A 34 -6.76 1.48 -5.65
C MET A 34 -6.90 2.01 -7.07
N ASN A 35 -8.13 2.18 -7.55
CA ASN A 35 -8.36 2.93 -8.78
C ASN A 35 -8.02 4.41 -8.55
N ASP A 36 -7.59 5.12 -9.59
CA ASP A 36 -7.33 6.56 -9.49
C ASP A 36 -8.64 7.37 -9.36
N SER A 37 -9.15 7.43 -8.14
CA SER A 37 -10.31 8.22 -7.72
C SER A 37 -9.92 9.39 -6.80
N VAL A 38 -10.88 10.28 -6.52
CA VAL A 38 -10.64 11.41 -5.61
C VAL A 38 -10.37 10.91 -4.19
N GLU A 39 -11.10 9.88 -3.79
CA GLU A 39 -10.96 9.14 -2.54
C GLU A 39 -9.57 8.51 -2.43
N ALA A 40 -9.12 7.79 -3.47
CA ALA A 40 -7.82 7.16 -3.49
C ALA A 40 -6.67 8.18 -3.41
N ARG A 41 -6.82 9.37 -4.03
CA ARG A 41 -5.83 10.45 -3.92
C ARG A 41 -5.76 11.03 -2.51
N ALA A 42 -6.89 11.21 -1.82
CA ALA A 42 -6.90 11.64 -0.43
C ALA A 42 -6.23 10.60 0.50
N ILE A 43 -6.51 9.31 0.28
CA ILE A 43 -5.86 8.21 1.00
C ILE A 43 -4.35 8.20 0.72
N ALA A 44 -3.94 8.41 -0.52
CA ALA A 44 -2.54 8.48 -0.91
C ALA A 44 -1.81 9.65 -0.22
N GLU A 45 -2.44 10.82 -0.14
CA GLU A 45 -1.89 11.98 0.56
C GLU A 45 -1.77 11.74 2.07
N PHE A 46 -2.78 11.09 2.67
CA PHE A 46 -2.74 10.66 4.07
C PHE A 46 -1.57 9.71 4.33
N MET A 47 -1.43 8.69 3.48
CA MET A 47 -0.44 7.63 3.65
C MET A 47 0.99 8.09 3.34
N ALA A 48 1.17 9.04 2.43
CA ALA A 48 2.47 9.63 2.10
C ALA A 48 3.14 10.34 3.29
N LYS A 49 2.37 10.72 4.32
CA LYS A 49 2.89 11.34 5.56
C LYS A 49 3.48 10.33 6.54
N LYS A 50 3.23 9.02 6.35
CA LYS A 50 3.62 7.97 7.30
C LYS A 50 5.02 7.43 7.00
N PRO A 51 5.81 7.10 8.04
CA PRO A 51 7.10 6.43 7.84
C PRO A 51 6.88 5.03 7.26
N ASN A 52 7.83 4.55 6.46
CA ASN A 52 7.83 3.22 5.85
C ASN A 52 6.67 2.95 4.88
N VAL A 53 6.11 4.02 4.28
CA VAL A 53 5.09 3.92 3.24
C VAL A 53 5.64 4.49 1.93
N THR A 54 5.43 3.75 0.84
CA THR A 54 5.74 4.17 -0.51
C THR A 54 4.45 4.27 -1.31
N VAL A 55 4.18 5.46 -1.83
CA VAL A 55 3.04 5.72 -2.72
C VAL A 55 3.54 5.79 -4.15
N THR A 56 2.98 4.96 -5.02
CA THR A 56 3.30 4.90 -6.45
C THR A 56 2.06 5.24 -7.27
N TYR A 57 2.15 6.31 -8.06
CA TYR A 57 1.10 6.71 -8.99
C TYR A 57 1.32 6.04 -10.35
N GLN A 58 0.32 5.29 -10.81
CA GLN A 58 0.25 4.68 -12.14
C GLN A 58 -0.88 5.35 -12.94
N PRO A 59 -0.93 5.23 -14.28
CA PRO A 59 -1.88 5.98 -15.12
C PRO A 59 -3.36 5.86 -14.76
N ALA A 60 -3.78 4.77 -14.11
CA ALA A 60 -5.16 4.53 -13.69
C ALA A 60 -5.29 3.93 -12.28
N LEU A 61 -4.17 3.78 -11.58
CA LEU A 61 -4.09 3.10 -10.28
C LEU A 61 -3.18 3.87 -9.34
N ILE A 62 -3.49 3.82 -8.06
CA ILE A 62 -2.60 4.29 -7.01
C ILE A 62 -2.25 3.07 -6.17
N ARG A 63 -0.95 2.84 -6.00
CA ARG A 63 -0.43 1.74 -5.18
C ARG A 63 0.23 2.31 -3.93
N ILE A 64 -0.15 1.78 -2.78
CA ILE A 64 0.39 2.15 -1.47
C ILE A 64 1.00 0.90 -0.89
N ASP A 65 2.32 0.88 -0.80
CA ASP A 65 3.10 -0.23 -0.23
C ASP A 65 3.72 0.23 1.09
N GLY A 66 3.88 -0.68 2.04
CA GLY A 66 4.69 -0.44 3.21
C GLY A 66 5.04 -1.71 3.97
N GLU A 67 5.71 -1.51 5.10
CA GLU A 67 6.31 -2.60 5.88
C GLU A 67 5.72 -2.68 7.29
N GLY A 68 5.44 -3.90 7.75
CA GLY A 68 4.83 -4.19 9.04
C GLY A 68 3.32 -4.01 9.02
N LYS A 69 2.85 -2.76 9.09
CA LYS A 69 1.41 -2.44 9.14
C LYS A 69 1.07 -1.10 8.49
N LEU A 70 -0.07 -1.04 7.83
CA LEU A 70 -0.68 0.18 7.30
C LEU A 70 -2.01 0.41 7.97
N THR A 71 -2.11 1.48 8.76
CA THR A 71 -3.36 1.87 9.43
C THR A 71 -4.02 3.01 8.66
N PHE A 72 -5.27 2.85 8.29
CA PHE A 72 -6.10 3.83 7.63
C PHE A 72 -7.14 4.36 8.63
N LYS A 73 -7.13 5.68 8.86
CA LYS A 73 -8.01 6.38 9.79
C LYS A 73 -9.03 7.19 8.99
N MET A 74 -10.29 6.79 9.02
CA MET A 74 -11.32 7.31 8.13
C MET A 74 -11.64 8.77 8.43
N ASP A 75 -11.61 9.19 9.69
CA ASP A 75 -11.70 10.58 10.15
C ASP A 75 -10.61 11.48 9.56
N GLU A 76 -9.34 11.08 9.66
CA GLU A 76 -8.21 11.84 9.12
C GLU A 76 -8.25 11.91 7.58
N ILE A 77 -8.68 10.82 6.94
CA ILE A 77 -8.88 10.79 5.49
C ILE A 77 -10.07 11.67 5.08
N SER A 78 -11.15 11.69 5.88
CA SER A 78 -12.33 12.53 5.64
C SER A 78 -11.98 14.01 5.70
N GLU A 79 -11.10 14.41 6.61
CA GLU A 79 -10.62 15.80 6.72
C GLU A 79 -9.89 16.24 5.45
N ILE A 80 -9.03 15.37 4.90
CA ILE A 80 -8.32 15.62 3.64
C ILE A 80 -9.28 15.64 2.45
N LEU A 81 -10.23 14.70 2.41
CA LEU A 81 -11.21 14.58 1.33
C LEU A 81 -12.25 15.72 1.33
N GLY A 82 -12.52 16.32 2.49
CA GLY A 82 -13.61 17.29 2.70
C GLY A 82 -15.01 16.66 2.62
N LYS A 83 -15.10 15.34 2.72
CA LYS A 83 -16.34 14.54 2.72
C LYS A 83 -16.17 13.36 3.67
N GLU A 84 -17.30 12.82 4.11
CA GLU A 84 -17.32 11.60 4.93
C GLU A 84 -16.70 10.43 4.15
N MET A 85 -15.64 9.86 4.72
CA MET A 85 -15.04 8.60 4.33
C MET A 85 -15.49 7.54 5.33
N THR A 86 -15.97 6.40 4.84
CA THR A 86 -16.26 5.22 5.67
C THR A 86 -15.43 4.03 5.22
N ALA A 87 -15.36 2.99 6.05
CA ALA A 87 -14.67 1.74 5.72
C ALA A 87 -15.24 1.10 4.42
N GLU A 88 -16.54 1.20 4.18
CA GLU A 88 -17.19 0.69 2.97
C GLU A 88 -16.75 1.46 1.72
N ILE A 89 -16.62 2.79 1.81
CA ILE A 89 -16.11 3.62 0.70
C ILE A 89 -14.65 3.27 0.41
N PHE A 90 -13.85 3.05 1.46
CA PHE A 90 -12.47 2.58 1.31
C PHE A 90 -12.40 1.24 0.56
N GLU A 91 -13.24 0.27 0.92
CA GLU A 91 -13.30 -1.05 0.28
C GLU A 91 -13.75 -0.95 -1.19
N VAL A 92 -14.73 -0.09 -1.51
CA VAL A 92 -15.21 0.12 -2.89
C VAL A 92 -14.10 0.68 -3.80
N ASN A 93 -13.22 1.53 -3.26
CA ASN A 93 -12.11 2.10 -4.02
C ASN A 93 -10.89 1.17 -4.07
N THR A 94 -10.84 0.15 -3.23
CA THR A 94 -9.75 -0.81 -3.15
C THR A 94 -9.93 -1.90 -4.21
N SER A 95 -9.00 -1.97 -5.17
CA SER A 95 -9.03 -2.98 -6.23
C SER A 95 -8.38 -4.30 -5.78
N THR A 96 -7.27 -4.22 -5.05
CA THR A 96 -6.59 -5.39 -4.49
C THR A 96 -5.74 -4.97 -3.31
N HIS A 97 -5.50 -5.88 -2.37
CA HIS A 97 -4.55 -5.71 -1.28
C HIS A 97 -3.76 -7.00 -1.07
N TYR A 98 -2.53 -6.87 -0.59
CA TYR A 98 -1.72 -7.99 -0.12
C TYR A 98 -1.32 -7.74 1.34
N GLY A 99 -1.25 -8.82 2.11
CA GLY A 99 -1.34 -8.76 3.57
C GLY A 99 -2.78 -8.96 4.03
N ARG A 100 -2.96 -8.94 5.35
CA ARG A 100 -4.24 -9.24 6.00
C ARG A 100 -4.94 -7.96 6.40
N MET A 101 -6.06 -7.67 5.73
CA MET A 101 -6.90 -6.52 6.04
C MET A 101 -7.86 -6.88 7.18
N VAL A 102 -7.90 -6.04 8.21
CA VAL A 102 -8.80 -6.15 9.35
C VAL A 102 -9.42 -4.79 9.61
N ARG A 103 -10.75 -4.75 9.61
CA ARG A 103 -11.51 -3.61 10.13
C ARG A 103 -11.56 -3.75 11.65
N ILE A 104 -10.84 -2.87 12.36
CA ILE A 104 -10.78 -2.89 13.83
C ILE A 104 -12.06 -2.27 14.40
N ASP A 105 -12.51 -1.18 13.79
CA ASP A 105 -13.73 -0.47 14.12
C ASP A 105 -14.27 0.25 12.87
N ASP A 106 -15.35 1.02 13.00
CA ASP A 106 -15.98 1.75 11.88
C ASP A 106 -15.10 2.87 11.31
N ASN A 107 -14.09 3.32 12.06
CA ASN A 107 -13.19 4.42 11.71
C ASN A 107 -11.78 3.94 11.34
N THR A 108 -11.45 2.67 11.54
CA THR A 108 -10.07 2.16 11.48
C THR A 108 -10.00 0.85 10.72
N VAL A 109 -9.32 0.91 9.56
CA VAL A 109 -8.94 -0.26 8.78
C VAL A 109 -7.43 -0.43 8.89
N THR A 110 -6.96 -1.62 9.25
CA THR A 110 -5.52 -1.91 9.33
C THR A 110 -5.17 -3.08 8.41
N LEU A 111 -4.10 -2.90 7.64
CA LEU A 111 -3.53 -3.93 6.80
C LEU A 111 -2.21 -4.40 7.42
N PHE A 112 -2.12 -5.69 7.73
CA PHE A 112 -0.95 -6.30 8.37
C PHE A 112 -0.12 -7.08 7.36
N GLY A 113 1.20 -6.86 7.38
CA GLY A 113 2.17 -7.67 6.65
C GLY A 113 2.56 -8.93 7.39
N ASN A 114 2.51 -8.94 8.73
CA ASN A 114 2.78 -10.11 9.56
C ASN A 114 1.48 -10.73 10.11
N MET A 115 1.32 -12.05 9.96
CA MET A 115 0.16 -12.78 10.49
C MET A 115 0.19 -12.94 12.01
N ASP A 116 1.36 -12.90 12.64
CA ASP A 116 1.46 -12.99 14.11
C ASP A 116 0.76 -11.81 14.79
N GLU A 117 0.89 -10.61 14.21
CA GLU A 117 0.24 -9.39 14.71
C GLU A 117 -1.29 -9.40 14.51
N VAL A 118 -1.78 -10.21 13.57
CA VAL A 118 -3.21 -10.31 13.28
C VAL A 118 -3.96 -11.11 14.34
N PHE A 119 -3.32 -12.11 14.96
CA PHE A 119 -3.99 -12.99 15.93
C PHE A 119 -4.56 -12.23 17.13
N GLU A 120 -4.02 -11.05 17.46
CA GLU A 120 -4.56 -10.18 18.52
C GLU A 120 -5.93 -9.57 18.18
N TYR A 121 -6.35 -9.62 16.91
CA TYR A 121 -7.56 -8.97 16.39
C TYR A 121 -8.62 -9.96 15.86
N ILE A 122 -8.36 -11.26 15.93
CA ILE A 122 -9.28 -12.31 15.47
C ILE A 122 -9.54 -13.27 16.64
N GLU A 123 -10.45 -12.91 17.54
CA GLU A 123 -11.07 -13.82 18.53
C GLU A 123 -12.40 -14.38 18.00
#